data_AF-A0A2V2ZNF3-F1
#
_entry.id   AF-A0A2V2ZNF3-F1
#
_cell.length_a   1.000
_cell.length_b   1.000
_cell.length_c   1.000
_cell.angle_alpha   90.00
_cell.angle_beta   90.00
_cell.angle_gamma   90.00
#
_symmetry.space_group_name_H-M   'P 1'
#
loop_
_entity.id
_entity.type
_entity.pdbx_description
1 polymer ?
#
loop_
_entity_poly.entity_id
_entity_poly.type
_entity_poly.pdbx_seq_one_letter_code
_entity_poly.pdbx_strand_id
1 'polypeptide(L)'
;MKKLLIPFTILLLLLISACGNTEQGESKEAEPKEDKKSGTFTYESETGPVEVPADPKRVVLLSGFTGNVMQLGVNIVGVDTWSKNNPRFKEELKDAEEVSEDNLEKIIELEPDLIIALSTVKNYDKLKEIAPTVTYTWGKLDYLSQHEEIGKLLNKEEEAKKWVADFKQRAEAAGEDIRAKIGEDATVSVFEIFDKQLYVFGDNWARGTEILYQAMDLKMPEKVKEMALKDGYYAISTEVLPEYAGDYIVLSKYAEADHSFQETDTYKNIPAVKNNRVFEMEGNGASFSDPITLDAQLEFFKESFLGK
;
A
#
# COMPACT_ATOMS: atom_id res chain seq x y z
N MET A 1 64.47 55.13 10.71
CA MET A 1 65.08 55.43 12.02
C MET A 1 64.73 54.30 12.98
N LYS A 2 65.78 53.66 13.54
CA LYS A 2 65.89 52.93 14.83
C LYS A 2 64.69 52.02 15.22
N LYS A 3 64.79 50.71 15.00
CA LYS A 3 65.45 49.65 15.82
C LYS A 3 64.58 49.16 16.99
N LEU A 4 64.26 47.86 16.99
CA LEU A 4 64.43 46.88 18.09
C LEU A 4 63.94 45.51 17.54
N LEU A 5 64.78 44.55 17.10
CA LEU A 5 65.68 43.65 17.85
C LEU A 5 64.99 42.92 19.01
N ILE A 6 64.78 41.61 18.90
CA ILE A 6 65.68 40.59 19.48
C ILE A 6 65.40 39.18 18.88
N PRO A 7 66.45 38.42 18.52
CA PRO A 7 66.41 37.05 17.99
C PRO A 7 66.68 36.00 19.09
N PHE A 8 66.31 34.73 18.86
CA PHE A 8 66.97 33.61 19.52
C PHE A 8 67.15 32.43 18.54
N THR A 9 68.37 32.38 18.03
CA THR A 9 69.00 31.29 17.26
C THR A 9 69.45 30.18 18.21
N ILE A 10 69.52 28.93 17.72
CA ILE A 10 70.36 27.76 18.10
C ILE A 10 69.49 26.49 18.03
N LEU A 11 69.85 25.35 17.42
CA LEU A 11 70.96 24.84 16.60
C LEU A 11 70.63 23.34 16.36
N LEU A 12 71.40 22.69 15.46
CA LEU A 12 71.52 21.24 15.11
C LEU A 12 70.60 20.76 13.97
N LEU A 13 71.11 20.62 12.73
CA LEU A 13 71.97 19.53 12.17
C LEU A 13 71.17 18.20 12.07
N LEU A 14 71.04 17.47 10.96
CA LEU A 14 71.92 17.22 9.82
C LEU A 14 71.12 16.65 8.64
N LEU A 15 71.72 16.80 7.45
CA LEU A 15 71.35 16.28 6.14
C LEU A 15 71.24 14.75 6.11
N ILE A 16 70.46 14.19 5.17
CA ILE A 16 70.93 13.32 4.07
C ILE A 16 69.74 13.10 3.10
N SER A 17 69.91 13.60 1.88
CA SER A 17 69.18 13.12 0.70
C SER A 17 69.60 11.68 0.40
N ALA A 18 68.63 10.79 0.26
CA ALA A 18 68.76 9.57 -0.51
C ALA A 18 67.56 9.47 -1.45
N CYS A 19 67.78 9.86 -2.71
CA CYS A 19 66.90 9.49 -3.82
C CYS A 19 67.02 7.98 -4.00
N GLY A 20 65.97 7.24 -3.67
CA GLY A 20 65.74 5.86 -4.06
C GLY A 20 64.53 5.82 -4.98
N ASN A 21 64.80 5.53 -6.25
CA ASN A 21 63.81 5.39 -7.32
C ASN A 21 63.04 4.09 -7.16
N THR A 22 61.74 4.16 -6.81
CA THR A 22 60.79 3.06 -7.00
C THR A 22 59.41 3.65 -7.27
N GLU A 23 58.82 3.25 -8.40
CA GLU A 23 57.46 3.56 -8.83
C GLU A 23 56.44 3.33 -7.70
N GLN A 24 55.65 4.35 -7.38
CA GLN A 24 54.48 4.18 -6.53
C GLN A 24 53.36 5.07 -7.05
N GLY A 25 52.29 4.39 -7.48
CA GLY A 25 51.17 4.96 -8.22
C GLY A 25 50.40 6.02 -7.44
N GLU A 26 49.88 6.96 -8.21
CA GLU A 26 48.85 7.91 -7.78
C GLU A 26 47.67 7.14 -7.19
N SER A 27 47.52 7.22 -5.87
CA SER A 27 46.27 6.94 -5.19
C SER A 27 45.27 8.03 -5.56
N LYS A 28 44.50 7.80 -6.64
CA LYS A 28 43.20 8.41 -6.81
C LYS A 28 42.32 7.95 -5.66
N GLU A 29 41.99 8.89 -4.80
CA GLU A 29 40.92 8.79 -3.83
C GLU A 29 39.64 8.46 -4.60
N ALA A 30 39.23 7.20 -4.53
CA ALA A 30 37.97 6.75 -5.08
C ALA A 30 36.87 7.19 -4.10
N GLU A 31 35.99 8.06 -4.57
CA GLU A 31 34.66 8.21 -3.97
C GLU A 31 34.05 6.82 -3.75
N PRO A 32 33.36 6.56 -2.62
CA PRO A 32 32.66 5.32 -2.43
C PRO A 32 31.59 5.23 -3.51
N LYS A 33 31.82 4.40 -4.52
CA LYS A 33 30.74 3.88 -5.35
C LYS A 33 29.81 3.13 -4.41
N GLU A 34 28.57 3.60 -4.30
CA GLU A 34 27.48 2.73 -3.89
C GLU A 34 27.51 1.50 -4.80
N ASP A 35 28.01 0.39 -4.28
CA ASP A 35 27.74 -0.92 -4.85
C ASP A 35 26.23 -1.12 -4.79
N LYS A 36 25.57 -0.92 -5.94
CA LYS A 36 24.24 -1.46 -6.19
C LYS A 36 24.32 -2.93 -5.81
N LYS A 37 23.61 -3.34 -4.75
CA LYS A 37 23.58 -4.72 -4.26
C LYS A 37 23.09 -5.65 -5.38
N SER A 38 24.00 -6.17 -6.20
CA SER A 38 23.72 -7.30 -7.08
C SER A 38 23.85 -8.57 -6.26
N GLY A 39 22.75 -9.03 -5.68
CA GLY A 39 22.71 -10.23 -4.86
C GLY A 39 21.28 -10.68 -4.61
N THR A 40 21.12 -11.90 -4.12
CA THR A 40 19.85 -12.42 -3.60
C THR A 40 19.90 -12.48 -2.08
N PHE A 41 18.73 -12.61 -1.46
CA PHE A 41 18.60 -13.03 -0.08
C PHE A 41 17.46 -14.03 0.05
N THR A 42 17.52 -14.86 1.09
CA THR A 42 16.44 -15.79 1.41
C THR A 42 15.32 -15.03 2.10
N TYR A 43 14.15 -14.98 1.46
CA TYR A 43 12.92 -14.50 2.06
C TYR A 43 12.09 -15.69 2.56
N GLU A 44 11.70 -15.66 3.84
CA GLU A 44 10.88 -16.70 4.46
C GLU A 44 9.39 -16.48 4.12
N SER A 45 8.95 -16.99 2.97
CA SER A 45 7.56 -16.90 2.55
C SER A 45 6.65 -17.88 3.31
N GLU A 46 5.34 -17.68 3.24
CA GLU A 46 4.37 -18.62 3.81
C GLU A 46 4.37 -20.01 3.15
N THR A 47 4.98 -20.15 1.97
CA THR A 47 5.15 -21.43 1.27
C THR A 47 6.56 -22.03 1.44
N GLY A 48 7.39 -21.41 2.28
CA GLY A 48 8.78 -21.78 2.52
C GLY A 48 9.79 -20.73 2.01
N PRO A 49 11.10 -20.96 2.21
CA PRO A 49 12.13 -20.02 1.82
C PRO A 49 12.21 -19.86 0.30
N VAL A 50 12.35 -18.61 -0.17
CA VAL A 50 12.51 -18.24 -1.58
C VAL A 50 13.72 -17.33 -1.72
N GLU A 51 14.64 -17.65 -2.62
CA GLU A 51 15.73 -16.74 -3.01
C GLU A 51 15.17 -15.62 -3.88
N VAL A 52 15.24 -14.38 -3.40
CA VAL A 52 14.72 -13.19 -4.08
C VAL A 52 15.82 -12.16 -4.33
N PRO A 53 15.72 -11.33 -5.39
CA PRO A 53 16.68 -10.24 -5.61
C PRO A 53 16.68 -9.25 -4.44
N ALA A 54 17.86 -8.80 -4.01
CA ALA A 54 17.99 -7.79 -2.95
C ALA A 54 17.51 -6.38 -3.37
N ASP A 55 17.33 -6.17 -4.67
CA ASP A 55 16.89 -4.91 -5.29
C ASP A 55 16.16 -5.21 -6.62
N PRO A 56 14.92 -5.74 -6.56
CA PRO A 56 14.17 -6.16 -7.75
C PRO A 56 13.85 -4.96 -8.65
N LYS A 57 13.95 -5.16 -9.96
CA LYS A 57 13.83 -4.14 -11.01
C LYS A 57 12.66 -4.37 -11.95
N ARG A 58 12.11 -5.57 -12.02
CA ARG A 58 11.07 -5.97 -12.97
C ARG A 58 10.05 -6.81 -12.24
N VAL A 59 9.21 -6.15 -11.44
CA VAL A 59 8.20 -6.84 -10.63
C VAL A 59 6.90 -6.99 -11.41
N VAL A 60 6.32 -8.19 -11.35
CA VAL A 60 4.96 -8.48 -11.84
C VAL A 60 4.02 -8.74 -10.66
N LEU A 61 2.87 -8.05 -10.65
CA LEU A 61 1.84 -8.16 -9.63
C LEU A 61 0.59 -8.79 -10.24
N LEU A 62 0.23 -9.99 -9.78
CA LEU A 62 -0.94 -10.70 -10.30
C LEU A 62 -2.21 -10.46 -9.47
N SER A 63 -2.11 -9.71 -8.37
CA SER A 63 -3.25 -9.30 -7.55
C SER A 63 -2.83 -8.31 -6.46
N GLY A 64 -3.72 -7.36 -6.12
CA GLY A 64 -3.92 -6.76 -4.78
C GLY A 64 -2.79 -5.98 -4.09
N PHE A 65 -1.53 -6.20 -4.43
CA PHE A 65 -0.35 -5.71 -3.70
C PHE A 65 0.38 -4.56 -4.42
N THR A 66 -0.15 -4.13 -5.56
CA THR A 66 0.48 -3.14 -6.44
C THR A 66 0.82 -1.84 -5.73
N GLY A 67 -0.11 -1.29 -4.96
CA GLY A 67 0.15 -0.04 -4.24
C GLY A 67 1.19 -0.17 -3.11
N ASN A 68 1.35 -1.36 -2.50
CA ASN A 68 2.42 -1.59 -1.52
C ASN A 68 3.80 -1.51 -2.21
N VAL A 69 3.95 -2.16 -3.36
CA VAL A 69 5.19 -2.18 -4.14
C VAL A 69 5.50 -0.80 -4.73
N MET A 70 4.47 -0.10 -5.23
CA MET A 70 4.59 1.27 -5.72
C MET A 70 5.04 2.23 -4.63
N GLN A 71 4.42 2.17 -3.44
CA GLN A 71 4.78 3.06 -2.33
C GLN A 71 6.25 2.90 -1.91
N LEU A 72 6.78 1.68 -2.01
CA LEU A 72 8.18 1.36 -1.71
C LEU A 72 9.15 1.74 -2.83
N GLY A 73 8.65 2.30 -3.94
CA GLY A 73 9.45 2.81 -5.05
C GLY A 73 10.12 1.72 -5.88
N VAL A 74 9.50 0.54 -5.97
CA VAL A 74 9.99 -0.58 -6.78
C VAL A 74 9.33 -0.56 -8.16
N ASN A 75 10.14 -0.79 -9.20
CA ASN A 75 9.68 -0.70 -10.58
C ASN A 75 8.80 -1.90 -10.96
N ILE A 76 7.63 -1.61 -11.52
CA ILE A 76 6.61 -2.59 -11.89
C ILE A 76 6.49 -2.65 -13.41
N VAL A 77 6.60 -3.85 -13.97
CA VAL A 77 6.53 -4.07 -15.43
C VAL A 77 5.23 -4.75 -15.85
N GLY A 78 4.51 -5.39 -14.92
CA GLY A 78 3.22 -6.01 -15.20
C GLY A 78 2.29 -6.00 -14.00
N VAL A 79 1.01 -5.75 -14.24
CA VAL A 79 -0.04 -5.69 -13.22
C VAL A 79 -1.33 -6.36 -13.68
N ASP A 80 -2.14 -6.81 -12.73
CA ASP A 80 -3.50 -7.27 -13.00
C ASP A 80 -4.43 -6.13 -13.48
N THR A 81 -5.56 -6.51 -14.10
CA THR A 81 -6.57 -5.57 -14.62
C THR A 81 -7.11 -4.59 -13.57
N TRP A 82 -7.32 -5.02 -12.32
CA TRP A 82 -7.84 -4.15 -11.26
C TRP A 82 -6.85 -3.06 -10.91
N SER A 83 -5.58 -3.43 -10.77
CA SER A 83 -4.49 -2.51 -10.55
C SER A 83 -4.34 -1.54 -11.73
N LYS A 84 -4.41 -2.04 -12.96
CA LYS A 84 -4.33 -1.22 -14.18
C LYS A 84 -5.47 -0.21 -14.29
N ASN A 85 -6.67 -0.59 -13.83
CA ASN A 85 -7.86 0.25 -13.87
C ASN A 85 -8.03 1.17 -12.65
N ASN A 86 -7.14 1.10 -11.65
CA ASN A 86 -7.17 2.00 -10.50
C ASN A 86 -6.72 3.42 -10.94
N PRO A 87 -7.59 4.44 -10.87
CA PRO A 87 -7.27 5.79 -11.30
C PRO A 87 -6.05 6.39 -10.58
N ARG A 88 -5.83 5.98 -9.31
CA ARG A 88 -4.70 6.44 -8.49
C ARG A 88 -3.36 5.92 -8.98
N PHE A 89 -3.34 4.80 -9.71
CA PHE A 89 -2.10 4.17 -10.16
C PHE A 89 -1.75 4.51 -11.61
N LYS A 90 -2.60 5.27 -12.33
CA LYS A 90 -2.45 5.51 -13.78
C LYS A 90 -1.09 6.08 -14.18
N GLU A 91 -0.59 7.07 -13.46
CA GLU A 91 0.67 7.74 -13.81
C GLU A 91 1.88 6.82 -13.59
N GLU A 92 1.91 6.12 -12.46
CA GLU A 92 3.00 5.20 -12.11
C GLU A 92 2.98 3.91 -12.93
N LEU A 93 1.79 3.43 -13.33
CA LEU A 93 1.62 2.21 -14.12
C LEU A 93 1.48 2.47 -15.62
N LYS A 94 1.81 3.68 -16.11
CA LYS A 94 1.67 4.02 -17.53
C LYS A 94 2.47 3.08 -18.45
N ASP A 95 3.65 2.66 -17.99
CA ASP A 95 4.59 1.80 -18.74
C ASP A 95 4.48 0.31 -18.34
N ALA A 96 3.66 -0.02 -17.34
CA ALA A 96 3.41 -1.40 -16.92
C ALA A 96 2.37 -2.07 -17.83
N GLU A 97 2.60 -3.30 -18.23
CA GLU A 97 1.65 -4.06 -19.04
C GLU A 97 0.53 -4.69 -18.19
N GLU A 98 -0.68 -4.77 -18.75
CA GLU A 98 -1.74 -5.57 -18.12
C GLU A 98 -1.50 -7.06 -18.36
N VAL A 99 -1.43 -7.86 -17.30
CA VAL A 99 -1.17 -9.31 -17.33
C VAL A 99 -2.14 -10.07 -16.43
N SER A 100 -2.23 -11.38 -16.63
CA SER A 100 -2.99 -12.27 -15.75
C SER A 100 -2.30 -13.62 -15.61
N GLU A 101 -2.62 -14.34 -14.54
CA GLU A 101 -2.14 -15.71 -14.26
C GLU A 101 -2.48 -16.74 -15.35
N ASP A 102 -3.44 -16.41 -16.22
CA ASP A 102 -3.87 -17.26 -17.34
C ASP A 102 -3.02 -17.03 -18.60
N ASN A 103 -2.26 -15.92 -18.69
CA ASN A 103 -1.42 -15.58 -19.82
C ASN A 103 0.08 -15.55 -19.44
N LEU A 104 0.65 -16.75 -19.28
CA LEU A 104 2.06 -16.91 -18.91
C LEU A 104 3.04 -16.39 -19.99
N GLU A 105 2.68 -16.48 -21.27
CA GLU A 105 3.53 -15.99 -22.36
C GLU A 105 3.78 -14.49 -22.22
N LYS A 106 2.72 -13.71 -21.94
CA LYS A 106 2.86 -12.27 -21.71
C LYS A 106 3.71 -11.96 -20.47
N ILE A 107 3.62 -12.77 -19.41
CA ILE A 107 4.47 -12.61 -18.22
C ILE A 107 5.95 -12.88 -18.57
N ILE A 108 6.24 -13.91 -19.37
CA ILE A 108 7.60 -14.26 -19.82
C ILE A 108 8.21 -13.11 -20.64
N GLU A 109 7.45 -12.51 -21.56
CA GLU A 109 7.91 -11.38 -22.40
C GLU A 109 8.32 -10.15 -21.57
N LEU A 110 7.79 -10.02 -20.36
CA LEU A 110 8.18 -8.94 -19.44
C LEU A 110 9.48 -9.21 -18.71
N GLU A 111 10.09 -10.40 -18.84
CA GLU A 111 11.34 -10.78 -18.20
C GLU A 111 11.39 -10.36 -16.70
N PRO A 112 10.42 -10.79 -15.86
CA PRO A 112 10.36 -10.37 -14.48
C PRO A 112 11.52 -10.96 -13.67
N ASP A 113 11.94 -10.23 -12.63
CA ASP A 113 12.90 -10.74 -11.63
C ASP A 113 12.23 -11.06 -10.27
N LEU A 114 10.94 -10.73 -10.13
CA LEU A 114 10.09 -11.10 -9.00
C LEU A 114 8.62 -11.11 -9.45
N ILE A 115 7.88 -12.13 -9.04
CA ILE A 115 6.42 -12.23 -9.22
C ILE A 115 5.77 -12.26 -7.84
N ILE A 116 4.75 -11.43 -7.64
CA ILE A 116 3.94 -11.42 -6.41
C ILE A 116 2.49 -11.72 -6.76
N ALA A 117 1.88 -12.65 -6.05
CA ALA A 117 0.51 -13.10 -6.30
C ALA A 117 -0.23 -13.47 -5.02
N LEU A 118 -1.52 -13.80 -5.14
CA LEU A 118 -2.26 -14.44 -4.04
C LEU A 118 -1.87 -15.92 -3.92
N SER A 119 -2.05 -16.51 -2.74
CA SER A 119 -1.84 -17.96 -2.53
C SER A 119 -2.80 -18.84 -3.32
N THR A 120 -3.90 -18.26 -3.81
CA THR A 120 -4.88 -18.90 -4.70
C THR A 120 -4.51 -18.80 -6.18
N VAL A 121 -3.34 -18.25 -6.53
CA VAL A 121 -2.91 -18.07 -7.92
C VAL A 121 -2.89 -19.40 -8.68
N LYS A 122 -3.41 -19.41 -9.89
CA LYS A 122 -3.28 -20.55 -10.80
C LYS A 122 -1.85 -20.64 -11.33
N ASN A 123 -1.47 -21.82 -11.80
CA ASN A 123 -0.18 -22.03 -12.48
C ASN A 123 1.06 -21.66 -11.62
N TYR A 124 0.98 -21.71 -10.28
CA TYR A 124 2.09 -21.35 -9.38
C TYR A 124 3.42 -22.03 -9.76
N ASP A 125 3.39 -23.34 -10.04
CA ASP A 125 4.60 -24.08 -10.42
C ASP A 125 5.23 -23.53 -11.71
N LYS A 126 4.42 -23.10 -12.67
CA LYS A 126 4.92 -22.49 -13.91
C LYS A 126 5.42 -21.08 -13.69
N LEU A 127 4.77 -20.29 -12.83
CA LEU A 127 5.24 -18.94 -12.48
C LEU A 127 6.64 -18.99 -11.84
N LYS A 128 6.90 -20.00 -10.99
CA LYS A 128 8.22 -20.24 -10.40
C LYS A 128 9.31 -20.57 -11.40
N GLU A 129 8.97 -21.14 -12.56
CA GLU A 129 9.92 -21.37 -13.65
C GLU A 129 10.29 -20.08 -14.39
N ILE A 130 9.47 -19.02 -14.27
CA ILE A 130 9.71 -17.71 -14.89
C ILE A 130 10.60 -16.86 -14.00
N ALA A 131 10.25 -16.69 -12.73
CA ALA A 131 10.98 -15.87 -11.75
C ALA A 131 10.68 -16.31 -10.30
N PRO A 132 11.48 -15.89 -9.31
CA PRO A 132 11.11 -16.01 -7.90
C PRO A 132 9.67 -15.53 -7.69
N THR A 133 8.82 -16.42 -7.19
CA THR A 133 7.39 -16.15 -7.01
C THR A 133 7.05 -16.23 -5.54
N VAL A 134 6.50 -15.15 -5.00
CA VAL A 134 6.05 -15.06 -3.62
C VAL A 134 4.55 -14.85 -3.59
N THR A 135 3.86 -15.64 -2.76
CA THR A 135 2.41 -15.56 -2.62
C THR A 135 2.00 -15.13 -1.23
N TYR A 136 0.88 -14.42 -1.14
CA TYR A 136 0.27 -14.03 0.12
C TYR A 136 -1.18 -14.52 0.20
N THR A 137 -1.57 -15.05 1.36
CA THR A 137 -2.96 -15.39 1.65
C THR A 137 -3.70 -14.15 2.15
N TRP A 138 -4.74 -13.75 1.41
CA TRP A 138 -5.57 -12.61 1.78
C TRP A 138 -6.12 -12.74 3.21
N GLY A 139 -6.01 -11.66 3.99
CA GLY A 139 -6.53 -11.59 5.36
C GLY A 139 -5.75 -12.40 6.40
N LYS A 140 -4.65 -13.07 6.04
CA LYS A 140 -3.80 -13.78 7.00
C LYS A 140 -2.97 -12.84 7.87
N LEU A 141 -2.51 -11.73 7.28
CA LEU A 141 -1.96 -10.59 7.98
C LEU A 141 -2.98 -9.44 7.93
N ASP A 142 -2.98 -8.59 8.95
CA ASP A 142 -3.67 -7.30 8.84
C ASP A 142 -2.98 -6.44 7.78
N TYR A 143 -3.70 -5.44 7.28
CA TYR A 143 -3.28 -4.59 6.16
C TYR A 143 -1.94 -3.85 6.40
N LEU A 144 -1.62 -3.47 7.65
CA LEU A 144 -0.36 -2.79 7.98
C LEU A 144 0.78 -3.79 8.07
N SER A 145 0.57 -4.91 8.75
CA SER A 145 1.55 -6.01 8.80
C SER A 145 1.83 -6.58 7.41
N GLN A 146 0.82 -6.65 6.53
CA GLN A 146 0.99 -7.06 5.13
C GLN A 146 1.92 -6.11 4.37
N HIS A 147 1.83 -4.79 4.64
CA HIS A 147 2.73 -3.83 4.02
C HIS A 147 4.18 -3.96 4.56
N GLU A 148 4.36 -4.14 5.87
CA GLU A 148 5.69 -4.40 6.44
C GLU A 148 6.30 -5.69 5.88
N GLU A 149 5.48 -6.73 5.68
CA GLU A 149 5.91 -8.00 5.11
C GLU A 149 6.35 -7.88 3.65
N ILE A 150 5.64 -7.07 2.85
CA ILE A 150 6.08 -6.71 1.49
C ILE A 150 7.35 -5.85 1.56
N GLY A 151 7.49 -4.99 2.57
CA GLY A 151 8.73 -4.26 2.85
C GLY A 151 9.92 -5.22 3.06
N LYS A 152 9.75 -6.29 3.83
CA LYS A 152 10.78 -7.32 4.01
C LYS A 152 11.14 -8.00 2.69
N LEU A 153 10.13 -8.43 1.92
CA LEU A 153 10.33 -9.06 0.60
C LEU A 153 11.15 -8.17 -0.34
N LEU A 154 10.93 -6.85 -0.29
CA LEU A 154 11.61 -5.89 -1.15
C LEU A 154 12.88 -5.31 -0.55
N ASN A 155 13.34 -5.83 0.60
CA ASN A 155 14.49 -5.32 1.35
C ASN A 155 14.38 -3.80 1.66
N LYS A 156 13.16 -3.38 2.03
CA LYS A 156 12.71 -2.02 2.36
C LYS A 156 11.82 -2.00 3.62
N GLU A 157 12.16 -2.85 4.59
CA GLU A 157 11.37 -3.04 5.82
C GLU A 157 11.29 -1.75 6.65
N GLU A 158 12.37 -0.97 6.71
CA GLU A 158 12.42 0.27 7.50
C GLU A 158 11.55 1.37 6.88
N GLU A 159 11.50 1.48 5.56
CA GLU A 159 10.60 2.39 4.85
C GLU A 159 9.12 2.02 5.08
N ALA A 160 8.79 0.73 5.01
CA ALA A 160 7.44 0.23 5.28
C ALA A 160 7.02 0.52 6.73
N LYS A 161 7.86 0.18 7.72
CA LYS A 161 7.60 0.46 9.14
C LYS A 161 7.42 1.95 9.42
N LYS A 162 8.23 2.80 8.77
CA LYS A 162 8.12 4.25 8.91
C LYS A 162 6.76 4.75 8.43
N TRP A 163 6.30 4.30 7.26
CA TRP A 163 4.97 4.66 6.76
C TRP A 163 3.87 4.13 7.68
N VAL A 164 3.97 2.88 8.15
CA VAL A 164 2.96 2.28 9.06
C VAL A 164 2.85 3.07 10.36
N ALA A 165 3.96 3.46 10.97
CA ALA A 165 3.96 4.25 12.20
C ALA A 165 3.30 5.63 12.01
N ASP A 166 3.63 6.32 10.91
CA ASP A 166 3.05 7.60 10.55
C ASP A 166 1.53 7.49 10.25
N PHE A 167 1.14 6.48 9.46
CA PHE A 167 -0.27 6.25 9.10
C PHE A 167 -1.13 5.98 10.34
N LYS A 168 -0.67 5.12 11.26
CA LYS A 168 -1.38 4.84 12.52
C LYS A 168 -1.66 6.14 13.29
N GLN A 169 -0.66 7.01 13.44
CA GLN A 169 -0.82 8.27 14.14
C GLN A 169 -1.86 9.19 13.47
N ARG A 170 -1.80 9.33 12.14
CA ARG A 170 -2.74 10.18 11.40
C ARG A 170 -4.16 9.63 11.44
N ALA A 171 -4.33 8.32 11.30
CA ALA A 171 -5.63 7.67 11.31
C ALA A 171 -6.29 7.70 12.70
N GLU A 172 -5.53 7.47 13.77
CA GLU A 172 -6.01 7.57 15.15
C GLU A 172 -6.49 9.00 15.46
N ALA A 173 -5.66 10.01 15.15
CA ALA A 173 -6.02 11.41 15.36
C ALA A 173 -7.27 11.83 14.56
N ALA A 174 -7.39 11.38 13.31
CA ALA A 174 -8.59 11.61 12.52
C ALA A 174 -9.81 10.91 13.13
N GLY A 175 -9.65 9.70 13.66
CA GLY A 175 -10.72 8.98 14.36
C GLY A 175 -11.22 9.73 15.60
N GLU A 176 -10.32 10.25 16.42
CA GLU A 176 -10.67 11.09 17.58
C GLU A 176 -11.48 12.33 17.17
N ASP A 177 -11.01 13.07 16.17
CA ASP A 177 -11.69 14.26 15.64
C ASP A 177 -13.08 13.91 15.09
N ILE A 178 -13.19 12.79 14.37
CA ILE A 178 -14.45 12.32 13.78
C ILE A 178 -15.43 11.95 14.89
N ARG A 179 -15.05 11.10 15.85
CA ARG A 179 -15.92 10.69 16.96
C ARG A 179 -16.36 11.89 17.80
N ALA A 180 -15.48 12.86 18.04
CA ALA A 180 -15.82 14.11 18.71
C ALA A 180 -16.89 14.93 17.95
N LYS A 181 -16.88 14.89 16.61
CA LYS A 181 -17.85 15.61 15.77
C LYS A 181 -19.19 14.87 15.62
N ILE A 182 -19.16 13.55 15.45
CA ILE A 182 -20.36 12.77 15.10
C ILE A 182 -21.00 12.05 16.29
N GLY A 183 -20.28 11.94 17.41
CA GLY A 183 -20.67 11.19 18.60
C GLY A 183 -19.95 9.83 18.68
N GLU A 184 -19.52 9.44 19.88
CA GLU A 184 -18.77 8.19 20.14
C GLU A 184 -19.54 6.91 19.76
N ASP A 185 -20.88 6.95 19.84
CA ASP A 185 -21.76 5.82 19.52
C ASP A 185 -22.29 5.84 18.09
N ALA A 186 -21.92 6.84 17.28
CA ALA A 186 -22.39 6.94 15.91
C ALA A 186 -21.88 5.77 15.07
N THR A 187 -22.78 5.17 14.30
CA THR A 187 -22.48 4.01 13.47
C THR A 187 -22.21 4.40 12.02
N VAL A 188 -21.28 3.70 11.39
CA VAL A 188 -20.95 3.83 9.96
C VAL A 188 -21.18 2.49 9.28
N SER A 189 -21.87 2.50 8.13
CA SER A 189 -21.95 1.34 7.23
C SER A 189 -21.16 1.61 5.96
N VAL A 190 -20.50 0.57 5.44
CA VAL A 190 -19.85 0.63 4.13
C VAL A 190 -20.60 -0.28 3.18
N PHE A 191 -21.08 0.29 2.08
CA PHE A 191 -21.77 -0.43 1.01
C PHE A 191 -21.03 -0.29 -0.32
N GLU A 192 -21.20 -1.27 -1.20
CA GLU A 192 -20.73 -1.22 -2.59
C GLU A 192 -21.74 -1.89 -3.50
N ILE A 193 -21.90 -1.34 -4.70
CA ILE A 193 -22.66 -1.98 -5.76
C ILE A 193 -21.64 -2.52 -6.76
N PHE A 194 -21.60 -3.84 -6.87
CA PHE A 194 -20.71 -4.53 -7.77
C PHE A 194 -21.48 -5.65 -8.47
N ASP A 195 -21.32 -5.75 -9.80
CA ASP A 195 -22.01 -6.73 -10.65
C ASP A 195 -23.52 -6.87 -10.37
N LYS A 196 -24.22 -5.73 -10.25
CA LYS A 196 -25.67 -5.62 -9.97
C LYS A 196 -26.11 -6.14 -8.59
N GLN A 197 -25.18 -6.46 -7.71
CA GLN A 197 -25.44 -6.87 -6.34
C GLN A 197 -24.98 -5.77 -5.38
N LEU A 198 -25.80 -5.51 -4.35
CA LEU A 198 -25.42 -4.64 -3.25
C LEU A 198 -24.75 -5.48 -2.16
N TYR A 199 -23.60 -5.01 -1.69
CA TYR A 199 -22.83 -5.61 -0.61
C TYR A 199 -22.70 -4.65 0.55
N VAL A 200 -22.67 -5.21 1.76
CA VAL A 200 -22.25 -4.53 2.98
C VAL A 200 -20.99 -5.20 3.52
N PHE A 201 -20.06 -4.41 4.06
CA PHE A 201 -18.73 -4.90 4.45
C PHE A 201 -18.53 -4.88 5.97
N GLY A 202 -17.79 -5.89 6.44
CA GLY A 202 -17.24 -5.98 7.78
C GLY A 202 -16.03 -5.05 7.94
N ASP A 203 -15.04 -5.45 8.74
CA ASP A 203 -13.93 -4.60 9.14
C ASP A 203 -12.61 -4.83 8.40
N ASN A 204 -12.55 -5.81 7.50
CA ASN A 204 -11.30 -6.25 6.88
C ASN A 204 -11.49 -6.68 5.42
N TRP A 205 -12.13 -5.83 4.61
CA TRP A 205 -12.41 -6.14 3.20
C TRP A 205 -12.27 -4.93 2.26
N ALA A 206 -11.27 -4.09 2.50
CA ALA A 206 -10.99 -2.84 1.82
C ALA A 206 -12.15 -1.83 1.94
N ARG A 207 -12.33 -0.95 0.95
CA ARG A 207 -13.32 0.16 0.93
C ARG A 207 -13.18 1.11 2.14
N GLY A 208 -11.98 1.12 2.73
CA GLY A 208 -11.64 1.88 3.92
C GLY A 208 -12.20 1.31 5.23
N THR A 209 -12.72 0.08 5.21
CA THR A 209 -13.26 -0.58 6.41
C THR A 209 -12.21 -0.75 7.50
N GLU A 210 -10.98 -1.08 7.12
CA GLU A 210 -9.84 -1.19 8.02
C GLU A 210 -9.55 0.14 8.73
N ILE A 211 -9.64 1.26 8.01
CA ILE A 211 -9.45 2.60 8.57
C ILE A 211 -10.59 2.94 9.52
N LEU A 212 -11.83 2.83 9.05
CA LEU A 212 -13.02 3.26 9.78
C LEU A 212 -13.19 2.49 11.09
N TYR A 213 -13.04 1.17 11.05
CA TYR A 213 -13.39 0.32 12.19
C TYR A 213 -12.19 -0.08 13.05
N GLN A 214 -10.99 -0.22 12.47
CA GLN A 214 -9.81 -0.64 13.24
C GLN A 214 -8.96 0.56 13.70
N ALA A 215 -8.62 1.49 12.79
CA ALA A 215 -7.75 2.62 13.13
C ALA A 215 -8.51 3.80 13.78
N MET A 216 -9.71 4.09 13.30
CA MET A 216 -10.55 5.19 13.79
C MET A 216 -11.55 4.76 14.87
N ASP A 217 -11.65 3.47 15.19
CA ASP A 217 -12.61 2.89 16.17
C ASP A 217 -14.06 3.41 16.03
N LEU A 218 -14.52 3.66 14.79
CA LEU A 218 -15.91 4.00 14.55
C LEU A 218 -16.80 2.77 14.74
N LYS A 219 -18.03 2.97 15.21
CA LYS A 219 -18.93 1.86 15.48
C LYS A 219 -19.56 1.34 14.20
N MET A 220 -19.69 0.02 14.14
CA MET A 220 -20.39 -0.70 13.07
C MET A 220 -21.81 -1.06 13.56
N PRO A 221 -22.86 -0.99 12.72
CA PRO A 221 -24.19 -1.45 13.12
C PRO A 221 -24.20 -2.94 13.49
N GLU A 222 -24.98 -3.32 14.50
CA GLU A 222 -25.05 -4.70 15.00
C GLU A 222 -25.43 -5.70 13.91
N LYS A 223 -26.33 -5.33 12.98
CA LYS A 223 -26.71 -6.21 11.88
C LYS A 223 -25.55 -6.47 10.91
N VAL A 224 -24.71 -5.47 10.68
CA VAL A 224 -23.50 -5.63 9.87
C VAL A 224 -22.49 -6.52 10.60
N LYS A 225 -22.33 -6.34 11.92
CA LYS A 225 -21.48 -7.22 12.74
C LYS A 225 -21.90 -8.69 12.65
N GLU A 226 -23.20 -8.96 12.78
CA GLU A 226 -23.76 -10.30 12.72
C GLU A 226 -23.51 -10.97 11.36
N MET A 227 -23.68 -10.23 10.27
CA MET A 227 -23.78 -10.81 8.93
C MET A 227 -22.48 -10.76 8.13
N ALA A 228 -21.63 -9.76 8.33
CA ALA A 228 -20.50 -9.46 7.46
C ALA A 228 -19.12 -9.66 8.11
N LEU A 229 -18.98 -9.64 9.44
CA LEU A 229 -17.64 -9.73 10.06
C LEU A 229 -16.92 -11.05 9.78
N LYS A 230 -17.64 -12.17 9.78
CA LYS A 230 -17.03 -13.50 9.65
C LYS A 230 -16.38 -13.69 8.27
N ASP A 231 -17.11 -13.36 7.22
CA ASP A 231 -16.68 -13.58 5.83
C ASP A 231 -16.14 -12.28 5.18
N GLY A 232 -16.13 -11.17 5.92
CA GLY A 232 -15.68 -9.83 5.49
C GLY A 232 -16.73 -9.02 4.73
N TYR A 233 -17.74 -9.66 4.14
CA TYR A 233 -18.80 -9.00 3.40
C TYR A 233 -20.08 -9.83 3.39
N TYR A 234 -21.21 -9.21 3.07
CA TYR A 234 -22.49 -9.87 2.91
C TYR A 234 -23.31 -9.25 1.77
N ALA A 235 -23.89 -10.09 0.92
CA ALA A 235 -24.77 -9.65 -0.16
C ALA A 235 -26.18 -9.38 0.37
N ILE A 236 -26.75 -8.22 0.05
CA ILE A 236 -28.10 -7.81 0.47
C ILE A 236 -28.94 -7.37 -0.72
N SER A 237 -30.27 -7.49 -0.61
CA SER A 237 -31.17 -6.82 -1.55
C SER A 237 -31.29 -5.33 -1.19
N THR A 238 -31.67 -4.52 -2.18
CA THR A 238 -31.91 -3.08 -1.97
C THR A 238 -33.11 -2.82 -1.04
N GLU A 239 -34.04 -3.77 -0.93
CA GLU A 239 -35.22 -3.68 -0.06
C GLU A 239 -34.86 -3.74 1.44
N VAL A 240 -33.84 -4.52 1.80
CA VAL A 240 -33.41 -4.70 3.19
C VAL A 240 -32.27 -3.77 3.59
N LEU A 241 -31.75 -2.95 2.66
CA LEU A 241 -30.69 -1.97 2.92
C LEU A 241 -30.91 -1.15 4.20
N PRO A 242 -32.12 -0.63 4.50
CA PRO A 242 -32.34 0.15 5.72
C PRO A 242 -32.01 -0.60 7.03
N GLU A 243 -32.06 -1.93 7.05
CA GLU A 243 -31.72 -2.73 8.23
C GLU A 243 -30.21 -2.78 8.51
N TYR A 244 -29.39 -2.47 7.50
CA TYR A 244 -27.93 -2.46 7.59
C TYR A 244 -27.36 -1.04 7.64
N ALA A 245 -28.20 -0.01 7.49
CA ALA A 245 -27.78 1.38 7.46
C ALA A 245 -27.47 1.92 8.86
N GLY A 246 -26.25 2.42 9.06
CA GLY A 246 -25.85 3.17 10.24
C GLY A 246 -26.30 4.63 10.19
N ASP A 247 -25.83 5.41 11.16
CA ASP A 247 -26.03 6.86 11.22
C ASP A 247 -25.37 7.60 10.05
N TYR A 248 -24.28 7.01 9.54
CA TYR A 248 -23.54 7.44 8.36
C TYR A 248 -23.36 6.26 7.42
N ILE A 249 -23.28 6.57 6.13
CA ILE A 249 -23.06 5.59 5.06
C ILE A 249 -21.87 6.03 4.24
N VAL A 250 -20.97 5.11 3.97
CA VAL A 250 -19.98 5.21 2.92
C VAL A 250 -20.44 4.30 1.78
N LEU A 251 -20.57 4.86 0.58
CA LEU A 251 -21.09 4.16 -0.60
C LEU A 251 -20.05 4.16 -1.73
N SER A 252 -19.41 3.01 -1.93
CA SER A 252 -18.49 2.75 -3.05
C SER A 252 -19.28 2.49 -4.34
N LYS A 253 -19.00 3.24 -5.40
CA LYS A 253 -19.76 3.23 -6.66
C LYS A 253 -18.87 3.12 -7.88
N TYR A 254 -19.15 2.13 -8.71
CA TYR A 254 -18.64 2.06 -10.07
C TYR A 254 -19.54 2.88 -11.00
N ALA A 255 -18.97 3.65 -11.91
CA ALA A 255 -19.73 4.56 -12.77
C ALA A 255 -20.73 3.83 -13.68
N GLU A 256 -20.36 2.62 -14.09
CA GLU A 256 -21.12 1.72 -14.96
C GLU A 256 -22.16 0.86 -14.23
N ALA A 257 -22.19 0.87 -12.89
CA ALA A 257 -23.15 0.12 -12.10
C ALA A 257 -24.56 0.74 -12.15
N ASP A 258 -25.58 -0.09 -11.91
CA ASP A 258 -26.97 0.39 -11.78
C ASP A 258 -27.20 0.99 -10.39
N HIS A 259 -27.39 2.32 -10.38
CA HIS A 259 -27.65 3.10 -9.16
C HIS A 259 -29.14 3.41 -8.95
N SER A 260 -30.05 2.82 -9.73
CA SER A 260 -31.49 3.13 -9.70
C SER A 260 -32.15 2.90 -8.34
N PHE A 261 -31.57 2.06 -7.49
CA PHE A 261 -32.04 1.87 -6.12
C PHE A 261 -31.99 3.16 -5.28
N GLN A 262 -31.07 4.10 -5.59
CA GLN A 262 -31.01 5.41 -4.92
C GLN A 262 -32.26 6.27 -5.21
N GLU A 263 -33.01 5.96 -6.27
CA GLU A 263 -34.24 6.66 -6.60
C GLU A 263 -35.48 6.16 -5.85
N THR A 264 -35.36 5.01 -5.18
CA THR A 264 -36.49 4.37 -4.47
C THR A 264 -36.85 5.09 -3.18
N ASP A 265 -38.13 4.99 -2.80
CA ASP A 265 -38.58 5.48 -1.49
C ASP A 265 -37.89 4.74 -0.34
N THR A 266 -37.55 3.46 -0.51
CA THR A 266 -36.81 2.68 0.48
C THR A 266 -35.47 3.35 0.80
N TYR A 267 -34.68 3.69 -0.23
CA TYR A 267 -33.39 4.37 -0.05
C TYR A 267 -33.56 5.79 0.50
N LYS A 268 -34.42 6.60 -0.15
CA LYS A 268 -34.66 8.00 0.24
C LYS A 268 -35.20 8.16 1.66
N ASN A 269 -35.81 7.12 2.22
CA ASN A 269 -36.33 7.14 3.59
C ASN A 269 -35.32 6.76 4.68
N ILE A 270 -34.14 6.23 4.32
CA ILE A 270 -33.08 5.91 5.28
C ILE A 270 -32.67 7.18 6.04
N PRO A 271 -32.56 7.15 7.37
CA PRO A 271 -32.17 8.32 8.17
C PRO A 271 -30.85 8.97 7.71
N ALA A 272 -29.80 8.19 7.42
CA ALA A 272 -28.54 8.74 6.91
C ALA A 272 -28.73 9.50 5.59
N VAL A 273 -29.53 8.96 4.67
CA VAL A 273 -29.84 9.60 3.37
C VAL A 273 -30.58 10.92 3.59
N LYS A 274 -31.64 10.93 4.40
CA LYS A 274 -32.42 12.14 4.71
C LYS A 274 -31.59 13.25 5.35
N ASN A 275 -30.54 12.90 6.08
CA ASN A 275 -29.69 13.83 6.80
C ASN A 275 -28.40 14.18 6.05
N ASN A 276 -28.28 13.83 4.76
CA ASN A 276 -27.07 14.05 3.94
C ASN A 276 -25.80 13.45 4.56
N ARG A 277 -25.92 12.23 5.12
CA ARG A 277 -24.84 11.47 5.76
C ARG A 277 -24.42 10.27 4.91
N VAL A 278 -24.47 10.43 3.59
CA VAL A 278 -23.98 9.46 2.61
C VAL A 278 -22.75 10.06 1.95
N PHE A 279 -21.61 9.38 2.11
CA PHE A 279 -20.34 9.76 1.53
C PHE A 279 -20.03 8.80 0.39
N GLU A 280 -20.09 9.31 -0.83
CA GLU A 280 -19.86 8.49 -2.03
C GLU A 280 -18.38 8.49 -2.40
N MET A 281 -17.83 7.30 -2.65
CA MET A 281 -16.47 7.14 -3.16
C MET A 281 -16.47 6.38 -4.49
N GLU A 282 -15.48 6.65 -5.34
CA GLU A 282 -15.27 5.89 -6.57
C GLU A 282 -14.85 4.45 -6.24
N GLY A 283 -15.58 3.47 -6.81
CA GLY A 283 -15.32 2.05 -6.58
C GLY A 283 -14.02 1.56 -7.20
N ASN A 284 -13.60 2.14 -8.33
CA ASN A 284 -12.30 1.86 -8.93
C ASN A 284 -11.18 2.27 -7.94
N GLY A 285 -10.47 1.26 -7.46
CA GLY A 285 -9.42 1.42 -6.45
C GLY A 285 -9.90 1.36 -5.00
N ALA A 286 -11.20 1.32 -4.71
CA ALA A 286 -11.70 1.15 -3.34
C ALA A 286 -11.48 -0.28 -2.82
N SER A 287 -11.32 -1.26 -3.71
CA SER A 287 -11.10 -2.67 -3.38
C SER A 287 -9.69 -2.99 -2.86
N PHE A 288 -8.82 -2.00 -2.67
CA PHE A 288 -7.47 -2.17 -2.15
C PHE A 288 -7.33 -1.65 -0.72
N SER A 289 -6.39 -2.21 0.03
CA SER A 289 -5.98 -1.80 1.37
C SER A 289 -4.47 -1.54 1.43
N ASP A 290 -3.90 -1.10 0.31
CA ASP A 290 -2.49 -0.70 0.20
C ASP A 290 -2.26 0.74 0.67
N PRO A 291 -1.02 1.13 1.01
CA PRO A 291 -0.67 2.47 1.49
C PRO A 291 -1.20 3.65 0.68
N ILE A 292 -1.14 3.59 -0.64
CA ILE A 292 -1.54 4.69 -1.52
C ILE A 292 -3.06 4.85 -1.45
N THR A 293 -3.78 3.73 -1.46
CA THR A 293 -5.24 3.71 -1.30
C THR A 293 -5.65 4.18 0.09
N LEU A 294 -4.95 3.74 1.14
CA LEU A 294 -5.24 4.10 2.53
C LEU A 294 -5.02 5.58 2.80
N ASP A 295 -3.94 6.17 2.29
CA ASP A 295 -3.69 7.61 2.41
C ASP A 295 -4.80 8.42 1.72
N ALA A 296 -5.25 8.00 0.53
CA ALA A 296 -6.35 8.66 -0.16
C ALA A 296 -7.70 8.51 0.57
N GLN A 297 -7.99 7.33 1.13
CA GLN A 297 -9.21 7.08 1.88
C GLN A 297 -9.24 7.84 3.21
N LEU A 298 -8.09 7.97 3.89
CA LEU A 298 -7.98 8.78 5.09
C LEU A 298 -8.34 10.24 4.82
N GLU A 299 -7.81 10.83 3.75
CA GLU A 299 -8.16 12.20 3.36
C GLU A 299 -9.64 12.32 2.96
N PHE A 300 -10.16 11.34 2.21
CA PHE A 300 -11.59 11.29 1.89
C PHE A 300 -12.48 11.27 3.14
N PHE A 301 -12.13 10.50 4.17
CA PHE A 301 -12.91 10.45 5.41
C PHE A 301 -12.78 11.75 6.22
N LYS A 302 -11.60 12.36 6.27
CA LYS A 302 -11.44 13.68 6.89
C LYS A 302 -12.31 14.73 6.19
N GLU A 303 -12.30 14.77 4.86
CA GLU A 303 -13.13 15.69 4.10
C GLU A 303 -14.62 15.42 4.34
N SER A 304 -15.04 14.17 4.25
CA SER A 304 -16.44 13.76 4.36
C SER A 304 -17.03 14.01 5.74
N PHE A 305 -16.32 13.60 6.79
CA PHE A 305 -16.82 13.72 8.16
C PHE A 305 -16.54 15.11 8.74
N LEU A 306 -15.35 15.69 8.49
CA LEU A 306 -14.91 16.93 9.14
C LEU A 306 -15.10 18.18 8.27
N GLY A 307 -15.17 18.05 6.94
CA GLY A 307 -15.21 19.17 6.00
C GLY A 307 -13.85 19.85 5.84
N LYS A 308 -12.75 19.10 6.03
CA LYS A 308 -11.36 19.58 6.00
C LYS A 308 -10.50 18.69 5.13
#